data_AF-A0A2E5KF27-F1
#
_entry.id   AF-A0A2E5KF27-F1
#
_cell.length_a   1.000
_cell.length_b   1.000
_cell.length_c   1.000
_cell.angle_alpha   90.00
_cell.angle_beta   90.00
_cell.angle_gamma   90.00
#
_symmetry.space_group_name_H-M   'P 1'
#
loop_
_entity.id
_entity.type
_entity.pdbx_description
1 polymer ?
#
loop_
_entity_poly.entity_id
_entity_poly.type
_entity_poly.pdbx_seq_one_letter_code
_entity_poly.pdbx_strand_id
1 'polypeptide(L)'
;MSKESINECIEKIIAKDFTRAKAIISEHLKNSKNDKIIGSTFALEGIITKYSDKNLNIEDSLEDFKVMKKSINSKLSSVWIDDFEKGYFSVWKIFTKNAVEELDKESIVDNPSEKEQSDETADSSSE
;
A
#
# COMPACT_ATOMS: atom_id res chain seq x y z
N MET A 1 0.33 10.74 15.51
CA MET A 1 0.21 11.16 14.09
C MET A 1 -1.25 11.40 13.78
N SER A 2 -1.56 12.41 12.97
CA SER A 2 -2.91 12.57 12.42
C SER A 2 -3.16 11.50 11.36
N LYS A 3 -4.43 11.32 10.97
CA LYS A 3 -4.80 10.36 9.94
C LYS A 3 -4.24 10.78 8.58
N GLU A 4 -4.17 12.08 8.33
CA GLU A 4 -3.64 12.70 7.11
C GLU A 4 -2.16 12.35 6.94
N SER A 5 -1.33 12.53 7.97
CA SER A 5 0.09 12.19 7.93
C SER A 5 0.33 10.69 7.72
N ILE A 6 -0.53 9.84 8.29
CA ILE A 6 -0.45 8.38 8.08
C ILE A 6 -0.77 8.03 6.62
N ASN A 7 -1.83 8.62 6.06
CA ASN A 7 -2.20 8.41 4.66
C ASN A 7 -1.09 8.86 3.71
N GLU A 8 -0.56 10.08 3.91
CA GLU A 8 0.54 10.59 3.08
C GLU A 8 1.77 9.68 3.15
N CYS A 9 2.14 9.22 4.34
CA CYS A 9 3.25 8.27 4.52
C CYS A 9 3.00 6.96 3.75
N ILE A 10 1.78 6.41 3.85
CA ILE A 10 1.38 5.17 3.16
C ILE A 10 1.42 5.35 1.63
N GLU A 11 0.97 6.48 1.11
CA GLU A 11 1.06 6.78 -0.33
C GLU A 11 2.51 6.78 -0.81
N LYS A 12 3.44 7.36 -0.04
CA LYS A 12 4.88 7.30 -0.36
C LYS A 12 5.43 5.88 -0.30
N ILE A 13 4.98 5.06 0.65
CA ILE A 13 5.37 3.65 0.75
C ILE A 13 4.91 2.87 -0.48
N ILE A 14 3.64 3.01 -0.89
CA ILE A 14 3.09 2.33 -2.07
C ILE A 14 3.86 2.76 -3.34
N ALA A 15 4.13 4.05 -3.48
CA ALA A 15 4.95 4.60 -4.56
C ALA A 15 6.46 4.30 -4.44
N LYS A 16 6.88 3.49 -3.46
CA LYS A 16 8.28 3.12 -3.18
C LYS A 16 9.22 4.31 -2.87
N ASP A 17 8.68 5.48 -2.53
CA ASP A 17 9.41 6.66 -2.04
C ASP A 17 9.67 6.55 -0.53
N PHE A 18 10.49 5.55 -0.16
CA PHE A 18 10.80 5.25 1.25
C PHE A 18 11.58 6.38 1.94
N THR A 19 12.31 7.20 1.17
CA THR A 19 13.04 8.36 1.69
C THR A 19 12.06 9.39 2.24
N ARG A 20 11.03 9.78 1.47
CA ARG A 20 10.00 10.69 1.97
C ARG A 20 9.16 10.06 3.08
N ALA A 21 8.82 8.78 2.97
CA ALA A 21 8.07 8.09 4.03
C ALA A 21 8.80 8.17 5.39
N LYS A 22 10.12 7.94 5.42
CA LYS A 22 10.95 8.06 6.63
C LYS A 22 11.03 9.50 7.15
N ALA A 23 11.04 10.50 6.26
CA ALA A 23 11.03 11.90 6.65
C ALA A 23 9.73 12.27 7.39
N ILE A 24 8.57 11.86 6.87
CA ILE A 24 7.26 12.07 7.50
C ILE A 24 7.22 11.42 8.90
N ILE A 25 7.70 10.18 9.03
CA ILE A 25 7.79 9.51 10.34
C ILE A 25 8.63 10.34 11.30
N SER A 26 9.83 10.77 10.87
CA SER A 26 10.78 11.52 11.71
C SER A 26 10.22 12.86 12.21
N GLU A 27 9.42 13.54 11.38
CA GLU A 27 8.75 14.80 11.73
C GLU A 27 7.73 14.62 12.86
N HIS A 28 7.00 13.50 12.83
CA HIS A 28 5.95 13.23 13.81
C HIS A 28 6.41 12.41 15.03
N LEU A 29 7.62 11.86 15.02
CA LEU A 29 8.08 10.90 16.03
C LEU A 29 8.88 11.50 17.19
N LYS A 30 9.52 12.67 17.04
CA LYS A 30 10.45 13.16 18.08
C LYS A 30 9.76 13.30 19.46
N ASN A 31 10.00 12.30 20.31
CA ASN A 31 9.68 12.24 21.75
C ASN A 31 8.21 12.06 22.15
N SER A 32 7.36 11.45 21.31
CA SER A 32 5.99 11.11 21.75
C SER A 32 6.00 10.03 22.83
N LYS A 33 5.39 10.33 23.99
CA LYS A 33 5.10 9.34 25.06
C LYS A 33 3.75 8.65 24.90
N ASN A 34 3.04 8.92 23.81
CA ASN A 34 1.73 8.34 23.54
C ASN A 34 1.90 6.99 22.84
N ASP A 35 1.57 5.90 23.54
CA ASP A 35 1.72 4.52 23.06
C ASP A 35 1.03 4.27 21.72
N LYS A 36 -0.15 4.88 21.49
CA LYS A 36 -0.84 4.79 20.21
C LYS A 36 -0.04 5.41 19.07
N ILE A 37 0.63 6.53 19.31
CA ILE A 37 1.51 7.14 18.31
C ILE A 37 2.73 6.25 18.06
N ILE A 38 3.33 5.71 19.12
CA ILE A 38 4.48 4.80 19.03
C ILE A 38 4.10 3.56 18.19
N GLY A 39 2.96 2.93 18.48
CA GLY A 39 2.47 1.77 17.73
C GLY A 39 2.22 2.07 16.26
N SER A 40 1.64 3.23 15.93
CA SER A 40 1.48 3.66 14.54
C SER A 40 2.83 3.81 13.82
N THR A 41 3.84 4.36 14.49
CA THR A 41 5.17 4.48 13.90
C THR A 41 5.85 3.13 13.70
N PHE A 42 5.79 2.25 14.70
CA PHE A 42 6.32 0.89 14.57
C PHE A 42 5.71 0.15 13.39
N ALA A 43 4.41 0.33 13.14
CA ALA A 43 3.77 -0.24 11.94
C ALA A 43 4.35 0.34 10.65
N LEU A 44 4.46 1.66 10.53
CA LEU A 44 5.01 2.31 9.32
C LEU A 44 6.46 1.90 9.05
N GLU A 45 7.32 1.87 10.08
CA GLU A 45 8.71 1.43 9.97
C GLU A 45 8.82 -0.05 9.58
N GLY A 46 7.96 -0.90 10.14
CA GLY A 46 7.88 -2.31 9.78
C GLY A 46 7.46 -2.53 8.33
N ILE A 47 6.48 -1.77 7.84
CA ILE A 47 6.03 -1.82 6.44
C ILE A 47 7.17 -1.37 5.51
N ILE A 48 7.82 -0.24 5.81
CA ILE A 48 8.98 0.23 5.03
C ILE A 48 10.08 -0.82 5.01
N THR A 49 10.43 -1.39 6.16
CA THR A 49 11.47 -2.41 6.26
C THR A 49 11.13 -3.61 5.38
N LYS A 50 9.88 -4.11 5.45
CA LYS A 50 9.41 -5.25 4.66
C LYS A 50 9.50 -4.99 3.15
N TYR A 51 9.08 -3.83 2.66
CA TYR A 51 8.97 -3.57 1.21
C TYR A 51 10.10 -2.72 0.62
N SER A 52 11.06 -2.30 1.44
CA SER A 52 12.31 -1.70 0.95
C SER A 52 13.31 -2.74 0.44
N ASP A 53 13.09 -4.02 0.75
CA ASP A 53 13.82 -5.12 0.14
C ASP A 53 13.43 -5.22 -1.35
N LYS A 54 14.43 -5.22 -2.23
CA LYS A 54 14.24 -5.28 -3.69
C LYS A 54 13.57 -6.59 -4.15
N ASN A 55 13.57 -7.61 -3.31
CA ASN A 55 13.00 -8.92 -3.64
C ASN A 55 11.50 -9.02 -3.33
N LEU A 56 10.91 -8.05 -2.64
CA LEU A 56 9.51 -8.09 -2.24
C LEU A 56 8.73 -6.98 -2.95
N ASN A 57 7.82 -7.37 -3.84
CA ASN A 57 6.89 -6.44 -4.45
C ASN A 57 5.60 -6.34 -3.63
N ILE A 58 5.06 -5.12 -3.51
CA ILE A 58 3.80 -4.88 -2.77
C ILE A 58 2.63 -5.52 -3.53
N GLU A 59 2.69 -5.52 -4.86
CA GLU A 59 1.71 -6.16 -5.75
C GLU A 59 1.53 -7.65 -5.46
N ASP A 60 2.63 -8.37 -5.20
CA ASP A 60 2.60 -9.81 -4.90
C ASP A 60 1.87 -10.12 -3.58
N SER A 61 1.66 -9.12 -2.73
CA SER A 61 1.01 -9.24 -1.42
C SER A 61 -0.49 -8.89 -1.46
N LEU A 62 -1.08 -8.66 -2.64
CA LEU A 62 -2.46 -8.17 -2.76
C LEU A 62 -3.50 -9.11 -2.14
N GLU A 63 -3.39 -10.42 -2.37
CA GLU A 63 -4.31 -11.41 -1.79
C GLU A 63 -4.15 -11.48 -0.26
N ASP A 64 -2.90 -11.43 0.22
CA ASP A 64 -2.61 -11.37 1.65
C ASP A 64 -3.26 -10.12 2.30
N PHE A 65 -3.28 -8.98 1.62
CA PHE A 65 -3.96 -7.77 2.11
C PHE A 65 -5.47 -7.96 2.27
N LYS A 66 -6.11 -8.65 1.31
CA LYS A 66 -7.54 -8.99 1.37
C LYS A 66 -7.86 -9.87 2.57
N VAL A 67 -7.01 -10.87 2.85
CA VAL A 67 -7.15 -11.76 4.02
C VAL A 67 -6.86 -11.01 5.34
N MET A 68 -5.80 -10.22 5.40
CA MET A 68 -5.38 -9.48 6.59
C MET A 68 -6.46 -8.54 7.12
N LYS A 69 -7.27 -7.94 6.23
CA LYS A 69 -8.36 -7.03 6.59
C LYS A 69 -9.33 -7.63 7.62
N LYS A 70 -9.64 -8.93 7.53
CA LYS A 70 -10.53 -9.62 8.48
C LYS A 70 -9.87 -9.74 9.86
N SER A 71 -8.63 -10.20 9.89
CA SER A 71 -7.85 -10.39 11.13
C SER A 71 -7.61 -9.06 11.86
N ILE A 72 -7.28 -7.99 11.13
CA ILE A 72 -7.05 -6.66 11.69
C ILE A 72 -8.32 -6.11 12.35
N ASN A 73 -9.48 -6.24 11.69
CA ASN A 73 -10.75 -5.81 12.28
C ASN A 73 -11.08 -6.57 13.56
N SER A 74 -10.85 -7.89 13.58
CA SER A 74 -11.05 -8.71 14.78
C SER A 74 -10.13 -8.29 15.93
N LYS A 75 -8.87 -7.95 15.64
CA LYS A 75 -7.94 -7.44 16.66
C LYS A 75 -8.39 -6.09 17.21
N LEU A 76 -8.78 -5.15 16.36
CA LEU A 76 -9.25 -3.82 16.76
C LEU A 76 -10.54 -3.84 17.59
N SER A 77 -11.39 -4.86 17.42
CA SER A 77 -12.60 -5.04 18.23
C SER A 77 -12.37 -5.75 19.56
N SER A 78 -11.16 -6.24 19.83
CA SER A 78 -10.85 -6.94 21.08
C SER A 78 -10.92 -5.97 22.26
N VAL A 79 -11.55 -6.37 23.36
CA VAL A 79 -11.56 -5.59 24.61
C VAL A 79 -10.17 -5.51 25.24
N TRP A 80 -9.30 -6.48 24.92
CA TRP A 80 -7.94 -6.59 25.46
C TRP A 80 -6.90 -5.82 24.66
N ILE A 81 -7.29 -5.14 23.58
CA ILE A 81 -6.34 -4.40 22.76
C ILE A 81 -5.81 -3.18 23.50
N ASP A 82 -4.49 -3.08 23.65
CA ASP A 82 -3.86 -1.93 24.29
C ASP A 82 -3.72 -0.74 23.31
N ASP A 83 -3.28 0.42 23.81
CA ASP A 83 -3.19 1.62 22.99
C ASP A 83 -2.08 1.54 21.93
N PHE A 84 -0.97 0.86 22.23
CA PHE A 84 0.08 0.60 21.25
C PHE A 84 -0.45 -0.26 20.09
N GLU A 85 -1.09 -1.38 20.41
CA GLU A 85 -1.71 -2.28 19.44
C GLU A 85 -2.79 -1.57 18.63
N LYS A 86 -3.63 -0.72 19.25
CA LYS A 86 -4.59 0.11 18.51
C LYS A 86 -3.89 0.98 17.49
N GLY A 87 -2.79 1.64 17.86
CA GLY A 87 -1.97 2.45 16.97
C GLY A 87 -1.42 1.64 15.81
N TYR A 88 -0.86 0.48 16.12
CA TYR A 88 -0.23 -0.45 15.17
C TYR A 88 -1.23 -1.01 14.16
N PHE A 89 -2.31 -1.63 14.62
CA PHE A 89 -3.31 -2.25 13.77
C PHE A 89 -4.14 -1.22 12.98
N SER A 90 -4.30 0.00 13.48
CA SER A 90 -4.96 1.07 12.73
C SER A 90 -4.17 1.45 11.47
N VAL A 91 -2.84 1.52 11.54
CA VAL A 91 -1.99 1.79 10.37
C VAL A 91 -2.07 0.64 9.36
N TRP A 92 -1.95 -0.60 9.81
CA TRP A 92 -2.09 -1.77 8.93
C TRP A 92 -3.47 -1.84 8.25
N LYS A 93 -4.54 -1.44 8.94
CA LYS A 93 -5.87 -1.32 8.35
C LYS A 93 -5.91 -0.31 7.21
N ILE A 94 -5.30 0.85 7.40
CA ILE A 94 -5.25 1.90 6.38
C ILE A 94 -4.36 1.46 5.21
N PHE A 95 -3.18 0.90 5.50
CA PHE A 95 -2.23 0.45 4.48
C PHE A 95 -2.84 -0.62 3.57
N THR A 96 -3.39 -1.69 4.14
CA THR A 96 -4.02 -2.77 3.37
C THR A 96 -5.21 -2.27 2.55
N LYS A 97 -5.99 -1.32 3.07
CA LYS A 97 -7.08 -0.70 2.33
C LYS A 97 -6.55 0.08 1.13
N ASN A 98 -5.60 0.99 1.33
CA ASN A 98 -5.06 1.83 0.26
C ASN A 98 -4.30 1.01 -0.78
N ALA A 99 -3.52 0.01 -0.35
CA ALA A 99 -2.81 -0.88 -1.27
C ALA A 99 -3.79 -1.65 -2.18
N VAL A 100 -4.88 -2.18 -1.64
CA VAL A 100 -5.92 -2.83 -2.45
C VAL A 100 -6.59 -1.83 -3.39
N GLU A 101 -6.96 -0.64 -2.92
CA GLU A 101 -7.65 0.37 -3.75
C GLU A 101 -6.78 0.92 -4.88
N GLU A 102 -5.47 1.08 -4.69
CA GLU A 102 -4.57 1.58 -5.74
C GLU A 102 -4.16 0.46 -6.71
N LEU A 103 -3.84 -0.74 -6.21
CA LEU A 103 -3.36 -1.84 -7.05
C LEU A 103 -4.48 -2.56 -7.81
N ASP A 104 -5.69 -2.68 -7.25
CA ASP A 104 -6.83 -3.24 -8.01
C ASP A 104 -7.22 -2.31 -9.19
N LYS A 105 -7.02 -0.98 -9.07
CA LYS A 105 -7.26 -0.02 -10.16
C LYS A 105 -6.22 -0.15 -11.28
N GLU A 106 -4.94 -0.31 -10.95
CA GLU A 106 -3.89 -0.51 -11.94
C GLU A 106 -4.06 -1.83 -12.71
N SER A 107 -4.55 -2.90 -12.08
CA SER A 107 -4.77 -4.20 -12.77
C SER A 107 -5.84 -4.17 -13.87
N ILE A 108 -6.75 -3.18 -13.85
CA ILE A 108 -7.81 -3.04 -14.87
C ILE A 108 -7.28 -2.35 -16.15
N VAL A 109 -6.08 -1.76 -16.10
CA VAL A 109 -5.52 -0.96 -17.21
C VAL A 109 -4.65 -1.77 -18.17
N ASP A 110 -4.44 -3.07 -17.94
CA ASP A 110 -3.81 -3.97 -18.92
C ASP A 110 -4.86 -4.64 -19.82
N ASN A 111 -5.40 -3.88 -20.78
CA ASN A 111 -6.06 -4.46 -21.94
C ASN A 111 -5.25 -4.16 -23.21
N PRO A 112 -4.32 -5.03 -23.63
CA PRO A 112 -3.63 -4.91 -24.90
C PRO A 112 -4.46 -5.57 -26.01
N SER A 113 -5.52 -4.91 -26.44
CA SER A 113 -6.24 -5.21 -27.69
C SER A 113 -6.83 -3.87 -28.13
N GLU A 114 -6.30 -3.18 -29.13
CA GLU A 114 -6.24 -3.63 -30.52
C GLU A 114 -4.92 -3.23 -31.18
N LYS A 115 -4.10 -4.22 -31.53
CA LYS A 115 -3.28 -4.13 -32.74
C LYS A 115 -4.20 -4.46 -33.90
N GLU A 116 -4.75 -3.46 -34.59
CA GLU A 116 -5.13 -3.67 -35.99
C GLU A 116 -3.85 -3.58 -36.82
N GLN A 117 -3.18 -4.73 -36.95
CA GLN A 117 -2.44 -5.03 -38.16
C GLN A 117 -3.48 -5.42 -39.21
N SER A 118 -3.62 -4.60 -40.25
CA SER A 118 -4.20 -5.02 -41.52
C SER A 118 -3.18 -4.70 -42.62
N ASP A 119 -2.20 -5.58 -42.75
CA ASP A 119 -1.55 -5.83 -44.03
C ASP A 119 -2.33 -6.97 -44.70
N GLU A 120 -3.11 -6.65 -45.74
CA GLU A 120 -3.32 -7.57 -46.85
C GLU A 120 -2.96 -6.84 -48.15
N THR A 121 -1.83 -7.25 -48.70
CA THR A 121 -1.38 -6.97 -50.05
C THR A 121 -1.95 -8.04 -50.99
N ALA A 122 -2.57 -7.64 -52.12
CA ALA A 122 -2.60 -8.36 -53.41
C ALA A 122 -3.39 -7.49 -54.42
N ASP A 123 -2.75 -6.70 -55.28
CA ASP A 123 -2.08 -7.04 -56.54
C ASP A 123 -3.04 -7.22 -57.74
N SER A 124 -2.66 -6.57 -58.86
CA SER A 124 -3.03 -6.83 -60.26
C SER A 124 -4.48 -6.60 -60.75
N SER A 125 -4.68 -5.60 -61.63
CA SER A 125 -4.77 -5.82 -63.10
C SER A 125 -5.43 -4.63 -63.83
N SER A 126 -4.93 -4.40 -65.03
CA SER A 126 -5.16 -3.32 -66.00
C SER A 126 -6.56 -3.23 -66.60
N GLU A 127 -6.97 -2.01 -67.00
CA GLU A 127 -7.28 -1.59 -68.39
C GLU A 127 -7.42 -0.06 -68.48
#